data_AF-A0A8J3MN79-F1
#
_entry.id   AF-A0A8J3MN79-F1
#
_cell.length_a   1.000
_cell.length_b   1.000
_cell.length_c   1.000
_cell.angle_alpha   90.00
_cell.angle_beta   90.00
_cell.angle_gamma   90.00
#
_symmetry.space_group_name_H-M   'P 1'
#
loop_
_entity.id
_entity.type
_entity.pdbx_description
1 polymer ?
#
loop_
_entity_poly.entity_id
_entity_poly.type
_entity_poly.pdbx_seq_one_letter_code
_entity_poly.pdbx_strand_id
1 'polypeptide(L)'
;MYLECIKKYLSITLIIISVILLVSCHKLLLNNDSVLFTCVAKRCKKASPLNQDGVIVLHGIFRTNSSMRSLSGFLERSGFKVLNLNYPSTKNLS
;
A
#
# COMPACT_ATOMS: atom_id res chain seq x y z
N MET A 1 46.11 31.78 10.39
CA MET A 1 44.85 31.73 11.17
C MET A 1 43.67 31.16 10.39
N TYR A 2 43.51 31.50 9.10
CA TYR A 2 42.40 31.00 8.26
C TYR A 2 42.42 29.47 8.05
N LEU A 3 43.61 28.87 7.93
CA LEU A 3 43.78 27.44 7.67
C LEU A 3 43.29 26.54 8.82
N GLU A 4 43.46 26.98 10.06
CA GLU A 4 42.97 26.26 11.25
C GLU A 4 41.43 26.35 11.38
N CYS A 5 40.83 27.42 10.86
CA CYS A 5 39.37 27.58 10.79
C CYS A 5 38.76 26.62 9.75
N ILE A 6 39.38 26.51 8.57
CA ILE A 6 38.96 25.59 7.51
C ILE A 6 39.00 24.13 7.99
N LYS A 7 40.07 23.72 8.69
CA LYS A 7 40.19 22.36 9.23
C LYS A 7 39.06 22.03 10.22
N LYS A 8 38.68 22.98 11.08
CA LYS A 8 37.56 22.81 12.01
C LYS A 8 36.22 22.69 11.28
N TYR A 9 35.99 23.52 10.26
CA TYR A 9 34.76 23.45 9.47
C TYR A 9 34.67 22.14 8.67
N LEU A 10 35.78 21.68 8.11
CA LEU A 10 35.85 20.39 7.42
C LEU A 10 35.59 19.22 8.38
N SER A 11 36.13 19.27 9.60
CA SER A 11 35.87 18.26 10.62
C SER A 11 34.39 18.22 11.04
N ILE A 12 33.77 19.37 11.27
CA ILE A 12 32.35 19.47 11.64
C ILE A 12 31.44 18.96 10.51
N THR A 13 31.73 19.34 9.27
CA THR A 13 30.95 18.87 8.11
C THR A 13 31.09 17.36 7.91
N LEU A 14 32.28 16.79 8.10
CA LEU A 14 32.48 15.33 8.06
C LEU A 14 31.72 14.59 9.17
N ILE A 15 31.64 15.14 10.38
CA ILE A 15 30.85 14.57 11.49
C ILE A 15 29.35 14.62 11.18
N ILE A 16 28.85 15.73 10.62
CA ILE A 16 27.43 15.85 10.25
C ILE A 16 27.06 14.83 9.15
N ILE A 17 27.91 14.72 8.12
CA ILE A 17 27.69 13.76 7.02
C ILE A 17 27.70 12.32 7.55
N SER A 18 28.62 11.97 8.46
CA SER A 18 28.69 10.63 9.03
C SER A 18 27.46 10.28 9.88
N VAL A 19 26.94 11.22 10.67
CA VAL A 19 25.71 11.05 11.45
C VAL A 19 24.49 10.90 10.54
N ILE A 20 24.38 11.71 9.49
CA ILE A 20 23.28 11.59 8.50
C ILE A 20 23.31 10.24 7.77
N LEU A 21 24.51 9.78 7.38
CA LEU A 21 24.71 8.45 6.79
C LEU A 21 24.32 7.34 7.77
N LEU A 22 24.73 7.43 9.04
CA LEU A 22 24.37 6.46 10.09
C LEU A 22 22.85 6.37 10.31
N VAL A 23 22.15 7.51 10.39
CA VAL A 23 20.68 7.55 10.55
C VAL A 23 19.97 7.00 9.31
N SER A 24 20.48 7.29 8.11
CA SER A 24 19.95 6.77 6.85
C SER A 24 20.15 5.26 6.73
N CYS A 25 21.34 4.75 7.09
CA CYS A 25 21.65 3.31 7.14
C CYS A 25 20.78 2.57 8.17
N HIS A 26 20.52 3.17 9.34
CA HIS A 26 19.62 2.58 10.34
C HIS A 26 18.17 2.50 9.83
N LYS A 27 17.72 3.48 9.04
CA LYS A 27 16.39 3.50 8.42
C LYS A 27 16.24 2.50 7.27
N LEU A 28 17.35 2.09 6.63
CA LEU A 28 17.40 1.01 5.65
C LEU A 28 17.37 -0.38 6.31
N LEU A 29 17.94 -0.54 7.51
CA LEU A 29 17.95 -1.82 8.23
C LEU A 29 16.59 -2.19 8.84
N LEU A 30 15.75 -1.22 9.20
CA LEU A 30 14.37 -1.45 9.67
C LEU A 30 13.31 -1.48 8.54
N ASN A 31 13.71 -1.35 7.27
CA ASN A 31 12.80 -1.38 6.12
C ASN A 31 12.95 -2.64 5.24
N ASN A 32 13.71 -3.62 5.71
CA ASN A 32 13.84 -4.93 5.06
C ASN A 32 12.97 -6.01 5.72
N ASP A 33 11.78 -5.65 6.15
CA ASP A 33 10.66 -6.58 6.13
C ASP A 33 9.81 -6.28 4.88
N SER A 34 10.03 -7.14 3.87
CA SER A 34 9.17 -7.43 2.70
C SER A 34 9.31 -6.58 1.43
N VAL A 35 10.43 -6.76 0.72
CA VAL A 35 10.36 -6.90 -0.75
C VAL A 35 10.45 -8.39 -1.07
N LEU A 36 9.29 -9.03 -1.16
CA LEU A 36 9.15 -10.18 -2.04
C LEU A 36 7.71 -10.16 -2.55
N PHE A 37 7.57 -10.23 -3.87
CA PHE A 37 6.36 -10.48 -4.67
C PHE A 37 5.31 -11.39 -3.99
N THR A 38 4.63 -10.84 -3.01
CA THR A 38 3.51 -11.46 -2.31
C THR A 38 2.44 -10.39 -2.29
N CYS A 39 1.27 -10.74 -2.80
CA CYS A 39 0.05 -9.95 -2.75
C CYS A 39 0.04 -9.07 -1.50
N VAL A 40 -0.22 -7.76 -1.63
CA VAL A 40 -0.43 -6.84 -0.51
C VAL A 40 -1.53 -7.41 0.39
N ALA A 41 -1.14 -8.31 1.28
CA ALA A 41 -1.97 -8.89 2.31
C ALA A 41 -1.93 -7.87 3.44
N LYS A 42 -2.55 -6.71 3.20
CA LYS A 42 -3.07 -5.90 4.30
C LYS A 42 -3.83 -6.88 5.17
N ARG A 43 -3.36 -7.02 6.42
CA ARG A 43 -3.93 -7.85 7.48
C ARG A 43 -5.45 -7.70 7.42
N CYS A 44 -6.12 -8.67 6.79
CA CYS A 44 -7.57 -8.67 6.70
C CYS A 44 -8.02 -8.92 8.13
N LYS A 45 -8.48 -7.87 8.82
CA LYS A 45 -9.23 -8.05 10.07
C LYS A 45 -10.33 -9.03 9.71
N LYS A 46 -10.25 -10.24 10.27
CA LYS A 46 -11.30 -11.24 10.11
C LYS A 46 -12.58 -10.57 10.61
N ALA A 47 -13.51 -10.30 9.72
CA ALA A 47 -14.76 -9.63 10.07
C ALA A 47 -15.38 -10.40 11.23
N SER A 48 -15.64 -9.72 12.34
CA SER A 48 -16.33 -10.32 13.47
C SER A 48 -17.67 -10.85 12.96
N PRO A 49 -18.10 -12.07 13.32
CA PRO A 49 -19.34 -12.67 12.80
C PRO A 49 -20.61 -11.85 13.12
N LEU A 50 -20.50 -10.85 14.00
CA LEU A 50 -21.57 -9.93 14.41
C LEU A 50 -21.65 -8.64 13.58
N ASN A 51 -20.63 -8.29 12.79
CA ASN A 51 -20.62 -7.12 11.90
C ASN A 51 -20.01 -7.53 10.56
N GLN A 52 -20.86 -8.00 9.64
CA GLN A 52 -20.45 -8.32 8.28
C GLN A 52 -20.27 -7.01 7.51
N ASP A 53 -19.03 -6.57 7.35
CA ASP A 53 -18.71 -5.46 6.47
C ASP A 53 -19.14 -5.80 5.03
N GLY A 54 -19.83 -4.85 4.39
CA GLY A 54 -20.31 -4.96 3.02
C GLY A 54 -19.34 -4.32 2.03
N VAL A 55 -19.11 -4.98 0.89
CA VAL A 55 -18.26 -4.46 -0.19
C VAL A 55 -19.07 -4.38 -1.48
N ILE A 56 -19.12 -3.20 -2.07
CA ILE A 56 -19.72 -3.01 -3.40
C ILE A 56 -18.59 -3.04 -4.43
N VAL A 57 -18.69 -3.95 -5.39
CA VAL A 57 -17.72 -4.11 -6.46
C VAL A 57 -18.34 -3.58 -7.76
N LEU A 58 -17.63 -2.63 -8.36
CA LEU A 58 -17.98 -2.06 -9.66
C LEU A 58 -16.89 -2.40 -10.68
N HIS A 59 -17.31 -2.80 -11.88
CA HIS A 59 -16.40 -3.06 -12.98
C HIS A 59 -15.96 -1.75 -13.67
N GLY A 60 -14.82 -1.78 -14.37
CA GLY A 60 -14.35 -0.66 -15.19
C GLY A 60 -15.15 -0.45 -16.48
N ILE A 61 -14.79 0.58 -17.24
CA ILE A 61 -15.38 0.91 -18.55
C ILE A 61 -15.20 -0.28 -19.52
N PHE A 62 -16.22 -0.55 -20.34
CA PHE A 62 -16.26 -1.67 -21.30
C PHE A 62 -16.11 -3.07 -20.68
N ARG A 63 -16.32 -3.20 -19.37
CA ARG A 63 -16.37 -4.49 -18.67
C ARG A 63 -17.78 -4.78 -18.18
N THR A 64 -17.96 -5.99 -17.68
CA THR A 64 -19.21 -6.49 -17.09
C THR A 64 -18.92 -7.01 -15.68
N ASN A 65 -19.97 -7.21 -14.89
CA ASN A 65 -19.85 -7.85 -13.57
C ASN A 65 -19.15 -9.23 -13.62
N SER A 66 -19.26 -9.96 -14.74
CA SER A 66 -18.63 -11.27 -14.92
C SER A 66 -17.10 -11.18 -14.84
N SER A 67 -16.50 -10.08 -15.31
CA SER A 67 -15.06 -9.83 -15.20
C SER A 67 -14.58 -9.67 -13.75
N MET A 68 -15.49 -9.31 -12.83
CA MET A 68 -15.19 -9.11 -11.41
C MET A 68 -15.47 -10.34 -10.55
N ARG A 69 -16.01 -11.43 -11.11
CA ARG A 69 -16.46 -12.61 -10.36
C ARG A 69 -15.36 -13.26 -9.52
N SER A 70 -14.13 -13.29 -10.04
CA SER A 70 -12.96 -13.82 -9.32
C SER A 70 -12.66 -13.00 -8.05
N LEU A 71 -12.71 -11.67 -8.15
CA LEU A 71 -12.51 -10.77 -7.01
C LEU A 71 -13.66 -10.87 -6.00
N SER A 72 -14.91 -10.93 -6.48
CA SER A 72 -16.09 -11.11 -5.62
C SER A 72 -15.95 -12.38 -4.77
N GLY A 73 -15.61 -13.51 -5.39
CA GLY A 73 -15.43 -14.77 -4.69
C GLY A 73 -14.24 -14.74 -3.71
N PHE A 74 -13.16 -14.01 -4.01
CA PHE A 74 -12.04 -13.82 -3.08
C PHE A 74 -12.47 -13.06 -1.81
N LEU A 75 -13.27 -12.01 -1.98
CA LEU A 75 -13.77 -11.18 -0.87
C LEU A 75 -14.82 -11.94 -0.04
N GLU A 76 -15.72 -12.68 -0.68
CA GLU A 76 -16.69 -13.54 0.03
C GLU A 76 -15.99 -14.61 0.88
N ARG A 77 -14.96 -15.28 0.34
CA ARG A 77 -14.14 -16.24 1.09
C ARG A 77 -13.39 -15.60 2.26
N SER A 78 -13.15 -14.30 2.18
CA SER A 78 -12.51 -13.51 3.25
C SER A 78 -13.51 -13.06 4.33
N GLY A 79 -14.81 -13.35 4.16
CA GLY A 79 -15.87 -13.07 5.13
C GLY A 79 -16.64 -11.77 4.88
N PHE A 80 -16.48 -11.14 3.72
CA PHE A 80 -17.23 -9.94 3.34
C PHE A 80 -18.55 -10.30 2.64
N LYS A 81 -19.58 -9.48 2.84
CA LYS A 81 -20.80 -9.54 2.01
C LYS A 81 -20.58 -8.71 0.76
N VAL A 82 -20.57 -9.34 -0.41
CA VAL A 82 -20.20 -8.65 -1.66
C VAL A 82 -21.40 -8.41 -2.55
N LEU A 83 -21.53 -7.21 -3.09
CA LEU A 83 -22.51 -6.87 -4.13
C LEU A 83 -21.77 -6.52 -5.43
N ASN A 84 -21.88 -7.40 -6.44
CA ASN A 84 -21.23 -7.23 -7.75
C ASN A 84 -22.23 -6.64 -8.76
N LEU A 85 -22.12 -5.34 -9.00
CA LEU A 85 -23.08 -4.58 -9.78
C LEU A 85 -22.66 -4.50 -11.26
N ASN A 86 -23.67 -4.57 -12.14
CA ASN A 86 -23.52 -4.08 -13.51
C ASN A 86 -23.79 -2.58 -13.51
N TYR A 87 -22.90 -1.82 -14.15
CA TYR A 87 -23.20 -0.44 -14.47
C TYR A 87 -24.35 -0.40 -15.49
N PRO A 88 -25.33 0.50 -15.32
CA PRO A 88 -26.39 0.65 -16.31
C PRO A 88 -25.76 1.05 -17.65
N SER A 89 -25.78 0.13 -18.61
CA SER A 89 -25.46 0.48 -19.98
C SER A 89 -26.57 1.40 -20.51
N THR A 90 -26.23 2.30 -21.44
CA THR A 90 -27.18 3.19 -22.12
C THR A 90 -28.36 2.48 -22.79
N LYS A 91 -28.32 1.14 -22.90
CA LYS A 91 -29.41 0.31 -23.43
C LYS A 91 -30.69 0.32 -22.61
N ASN A 92 -30.67 0.78 -21.35
CA ASN A 92 -31.85 0.83 -20.48
C ASN A 92 -32.45 2.24 -20.34
N LEU A 93 -32.00 3.23 -21.12
CA LEU A 93 -32.70 4.50 -21.29
C LEU A 93 -33.56 4.43 -22.55
N SER A 94 -34.72 3.77 -22.45
CA SER A 94 -35.78 3.78 -23.46
C SER A 94 -37.07 4.22 -22.81
#